data_AF-A0A813M1G8-F1
#
_entry.id   AF-A0A813M1G8-F1
#
_cell.length_a   1.000
_cell.length_b   1.000
_cell.length_c   1.000
_cell.angle_alpha   90.00
_cell.angle_beta   90.00
_cell.angle_gamma   90.00
#
_symmetry.space_group_name_H-M   'P 1'
#
loop_
_entity.id
_entity.type
_entity.pdbx_description
1 polymer ?
#
loop_
_entity_poly.entity_id
_entity_poly.type
_entity_poly.pdbx_seq_one_letter_code
_entity_poly.pdbx_strand_id
1 'polypeptide(L)'
;MLIGAALAVIVFLGSAPDIRPCWHTLLLLVSMASTMSWFNLLANECVAVLETFGIKFGISSSILGITVLAWGNSVGDLVADTALARQGKSKMAVAGCFGSPLLSDLLGLGVALTSYTTTNGSLKAHLSTQNKIAAGFLALSLASSIFTFVNFRFACPRWYAYVLLAQYSAFMVGSVLAEGLHHS
;
A
#
# COMPACT_ATOMS: atom_id res chain seq x y z
N MET A 1 9.47 21.22 -14.50
CA MET A 1 8.11 21.81 -14.44
C MET A 1 7.64 22.36 -15.78
N LEU A 2 8.41 23.22 -16.46
CA LEU A 2 8.06 23.73 -17.81
C LEU A 2 8.07 22.66 -18.91
N ILE A 3 9.00 21.69 -18.86
CA ILE A 3 9.17 20.68 -19.92
C ILE A 3 7.97 19.72 -20.00
N GLY A 4 7.43 19.28 -18.85
CA GLY A 4 6.28 18.37 -18.81
C GLY A 4 4.97 19.02 -19.25
N ALA A 5 4.72 20.27 -18.83
CA ALA A 5 3.56 21.04 -19.27
C ALA A 5 3.67 21.44 -20.75
N ALA A 6 4.87 21.81 -21.22
CA ALA A 6 5.11 22.11 -22.63
C ALA A 6 4.91 20.88 -23.52
N LEU A 7 5.41 19.70 -23.12
CA LEU A 7 5.20 18.45 -23.84
C LEU A 7 3.71 18.04 -23.86
N ALA A 8 3.00 18.21 -22.74
CA ALA A 8 1.57 17.92 -22.68
C ALA A 8 0.75 18.83 -23.61
N VAL A 9 1.08 20.13 -23.68
CA VAL A 9 0.42 21.09 -24.56
C VAL A 9 0.77 20.84 -26.03
N ILE A 10 2.01 20.48 -26.35
CA ILE A 10 2.45 20.13 -27.71
C ILE A 10 1.73 18.86 -28.21
N VAL A 11 1.53 17.88 -27.35
CA VAL A 11 0.80 16.64 -27.70
C VAL A 11 -0.70 16.90 -27.81
N PHE A 12 -1.28 17.72 -26.93
CA PHE A 12 -2.70 18.08 -26.99
C PHE A 12 -3.06 18.88 -28.24
N LEU A 13 -2.16 19.74 -28.71
CA LEU A 13 -2.33 20.50 -29.95
C LEU A 13 -1.96 19.70 -31.21
N GLY A 14 -1.14 18.64 -31.08
CA GLY A 14 -0.64 17.84 -32.20
C GLY A 14 -1.38 16.52 -32.47
N SER A 15 -2.23 16.03 -31.56
CA SER A 15 -2.93 14.76 -31.72
C SER A 15 -4.24 14.90 -32.50
N ALA A 16 -4.22 14.52 -33.78
CA ALA A 16 -5.43 14.25 -34.56
C ALA A 16 -6.12 12.96 -34.06
N PRO A 17 -7.46 12.93 -33.95
CA PRO A 17 -8.21 11.91 -33.20
C PRO A 17 -8.24 10.47 -33.78
N ASP A 18 -7.64 10.17 -34.94
CA ASP A 18 -8.03 8.98 -35.71
C ASP A 18 -6.92 8.08 -36.29
N ILE A 19 -5.66 8.19 -35.85
CA ILE A 19 -4.59 7.25 -36.27
C ILE A 19 -3.72 6.88 -35.07
N ARG A 20 -3.51 5.57 -34.84
CA ARG A 20 -2.66 5.02 -33.77
C ARG A 20 -1.19 5.37 -34.08
N PRO A 21 -0.55 6.34 -33.41
CA PRO A 21 0.82 6.71 -33.74
C PRO A 21 1.78 5.68 -33.14
N CYS A 22 2.82 5.32 -33.88
CA CYS A 22 3.88 4.41 -33.42
C CYS A 22 4.61 4.91 -32.15
N TRP A 23 4.47 6.21 -31.84
CA TRP A 23 5.03 6.89 -30.68
C TRP A 23 4.16 6.82 -29.42
N HIS A 24 3.02 6.11 -29.44
CA HIS A 24 2.12 5.99 -28.28
C HIS A 24 2.83 5.43 -27.04
N THR A 25 3.70 4.44 -27.20
CA THR A 25 4.50 3.88 -26.09
C THR A 25 5.46 4.91 -25.49
N LEU A 26 6.05 5.77 -26.33
CA LEU A 26 6.96 6.82 -25.85
C LEU A 26 6.20 7.96 -25.16
N LEU A 27 4.99 8.31 -25.63
CA LEU A 27 4.11 9.25 -24.94
C LEU A 27 3.65 8.72 -23.57
N LEU A 28 3.36 7.42 -23.48
CA LEU A 28 3.06 6.76 -22.20
C LEU A 28 4.26 6.82 -21.25
N LEU A 29 5.48 6.56 -21.74
CA LEU A 29 6.70 6.64 -20.92
C LEU A 29 6.98 8.08 -20.44
N VAL A 30 6.80 9.08 -21.31
CA VAL A 30 6.99 10.50 -20.97
C VAL A 30 5.94 10.96 -19.96
N SER A 31 4.68 10.57 -20.13
CA SER A 31 3.59 10.92 -19.18
C SER A 31 3.78 10.24 -17.83
N MET A 32 4.25 9.00 -17.80
CA MET A 32 4.62 8.30 -16.56
C MET A 32 5.76 9.02 -15.83
N ALA A 33 6.83 9.39 -16.56
CA ALA A 33 7.95 10.14 -15.98
C ALA A 33 7.52 11.55 -15.48
N SER A 34 6.65 12.23 -16.23
CA SER A 34 6.11 13.53 -15.84
C SER A 34 5.25 13.45 -14.58
N THR A 35 4.41 12.41 -14.48
CA THR A 35 3.55 12.17 -13.31
C THR A 35 4.38 11.82 -12.07
N MET A 36 5.40 10.95 -12.23
CA MET A 36 6.35 10.64 -11.16
C MET A 36 7.06 11.89 -10.66
N SER A 37 7.50 12.76 -11.57
CA SER A 37 8.14 14.03 -11.19
C SER A 37 7.20 14.93 -10.39
N TRP A 38 5.92 14.99 -10.78
CA TRP A 38 4.89 15.76 -10.08
C TRP A 38 4.62 15.20 -8.67
N PHE A 39 4.53 13.89 -8.55
CA PHE A 39 4.32 13.20 -7.28
C PHE A 39 5.49 13.43 -6.31
N ASN A 40 6.74 13.38 -6.81
CA ASN A 40 7.93 13.66 -5.99
C ASN A 40 7.93 15.10 -5.46
N LEU A 41 7.52 16.08 -6.27
CA LEU A 41 7.40 17.47 -5.81
C LEU A 41 6.33 17.60 -4.73
N LEU A 42 5.16 17.02 -4.95
CA LEU A 42 4.06 17.02 -3.98
C LEU A 42 4.49 16.36 -2.66
N ALA A 43 5.18 15.22 -2.74
CA ALA A 43 5.71 14.53 -1.58
C ALA A 43 6.71 15.40 -0.81
N ASN A 44 7.59 16.13 -1.51
CA ASN A 44 8.55 17.03 -0.88
C ASN A 44 7.87 18.19 -0.12
N GLU A 45 6.85 18.81 -0.72
CA GLU A 45 6.05 19.84 -0.04
C GLU A 45 5.28 19.28 1.17
N CYS A 46 4.71 18.08 1.04
CA CYS A 46 4.08 17.41 2.17
C CYS A 46 5.09 17.19 3.31
N VAL A 47 6.26 16.62 3.03
CA VAL A 47 7.30 16.39 4.05
C VAL A 47 7.71 17.70 4.73
N ALA A 48 7.90 18.79 3.98
CA ALA A 48 8.21 20.10 4.54
C ALA A 48 7.11 20.58 5.52
N VAL A 49 5.83 20.42 5.16
CA VAL A 49 4.71 20.71 6.06
C VAL A 49 4.73 19.80 7.29
N LEU A 50 4.89 18.49 7.11
CA LEU A 50 4.97 17.51 8.19
C LEU A 50 6.12 17.84 9.18
N GLU A 51 7.28 18.31 8.69
CA GLU A 51 8.39 18.75 9.54
C GLU A 51 8.04 19.96 10.39
N THR A 52 7.36 20.96 9.82
CA THR A 52 6.90 22.13 10.60
C THR A 52 5.90 21.74 11.69
N PHE A 53 5.02 20.77 11.41
CA PHE A 53 4.11 20.19 12.40
C PHE A 53 4.86 19.37 13.47
N GLY A 54 5.85 18.58 13.07
CA GLY A 54 6.68 17.79 13.99
C GLY A 54 7.39 18.67 15.03
N ILE A 55 7.95 19.81 14.59
CA ILE A 55 8.57 20.79 15.48
C ILE A 55 7.56 21.40 16.46
N LYS A 56 6.32 21.68 16.02
CA LYS A 56 5.26 22.23 16.89
C LYS A 56 4.73 21.24 17.93
N PHE A 57 4.60 19.97 17.57
CA PHE A 57 3.99 18.93 18.42
C PHE A 57 5.02 18.08 19.18
N GLY A 58 6.33 18.27 18.94
CA GLY A 58 7.39 17.49 19.56
C GLY A 58 7.45 16.03 19.08
N ILE A 59 6.83 15.73 17.94
CA ILE A 59 6.77 14.39 17.33
C ILE A 59 7.78 14.33 16.18
N SER A 60 8.47 13.19 16.03
CA SER A 60 9.43 12.98 14.93
C SER A 60 8.73 13.02 13.56
N SER A 61 9.22 13.88 12.66
CA SER A 61 8.70 14.06 11.29
C SER A 61 8.65 12.75 10.49
N SER A 62 9.57 11.82 10.75
CA SER A 62 9.61 10.51 10.09
C SER A 62 8.40 9.64 10.45
N ILE A 63 7.96 9.65 11.72
CA ILE A 63 6.79 8.88 12.16
C ILE A 63 5.53 9.48 11.55
N LEU A 64 5.43 10.81 11.53
CA LEU A 64 4.32 11.53 10.88
C LEU A 64 4.27 11.20 9.38
N GLY A 65 5.43 11.14 8.71
CA GLY A 65 5.53 10.81 7.29
C GLY A 65 5.08 9.39 6.98
N ILE A 66 5.59 8.39 7.72
CA ILE A 66 5.22 6.98 7.53
C ILE A 66 3.73 6.76 7.81
N THR A 67 3.18 7.39 8.84
CA THR A 67 1.74 7.28 9.17
C THR A 67 0.84 7.91 8.13
N VAL A 68 1.16 9.12 7.65
CA VAL A 68 0.39 9.80 6.59
C VAL A 68 0.48 9.03 5.26
N LEU A 69 1.65 8.46 4.93
CA LEU A 69 1.80 7.59 3.76
C LEU A 69 0.95 6.32 3.88
N ALA A 70 0.97 5.66 5.04
CA ALA A 70 0.15 4.47 5.29
C ALA A 70 -1.35 4.80 5.20
N TRP A 71 -1.79 5.91 5.80
CA TRP A 71 -3.18 6.34 5.76
C TRP A 71 -3.62 6.72 4.35
N GLY A 72 -2.76 7.44 3.61
CA GLY A 72 -3.01 7.80 2.21
C GLY A 72 -3.21 6.58 1.31
N ASN A 73 -2.40 5.53 1.51
CA ASN A 73 -2.55 4.27 0.77
C ASN A 73 -3.89 3.59 1.08
N SER A 74 -4.22 3.41 2.37
CA SER A 74 -5.48 2.75 2.78
C SER A 74 -6.74 3.53 2.40
N VAL A 75 -6.71 4.87 2.45
CA VAL A 75 -7.85 5.69 2.01
C VAL A 75 -8.05 5.60 0.50
N GLY A 76 -6.96 5.58 -0.27
CA GLY A 76 -7.02 5.38 -1.72
C GLY A 76 -7.66 4.04 -2.10
N ASP A 77 -7.20 2.95 -1.47
CA ASP A 77 -7.77 1.62 -1.65
C ASP A 77 -9.25 1.58 -1.24
N LEU A 78 -9.61 2.19 -0.09
CA LEU A 78 -11.00 2.26 0.36
C LEU A 78 -11.91 2.98 -0.65
N VAL A 79 -11.47 4.09 -1.24
CA VAL A 79 -12.24 4.82 -2.25
C VAL A 79 -12.39 3.98 -3.53
N ALA A 80 -11.34 3.30 -3.97
CA ALA A 80 -11.39 2.43 -5.14
C ALA A 80 -12.33 1.23 -4.93
N ASP A 81 -12.21 0.54 -3.79
CA ASP A 81 -13.00 -0.63 -3.46
C ASP A 81 -14.48 -0.28 -3.22
N THR A 82 -14.76 0.84 -2.57
CA THR A 82 -16.14 1.33 -2.41
C THR A 82 -16.77 1.73 -3.73
N ALA A 83 -16.01 2.34 -4.66
CA ALA A 83 -16.48 2.63 -6.01
C ALA A 83 -16.82 1.36 -6.79
N LEU A 84 -15.96 0.34 -6.74
CA LEU A 84 -16.20 -0.97 -7.37
C LEU A 84 -17.39 -1.72 -6.74
N ALA A 85 -17.53 -1.66 -5.42
CA ALA A 85 -18.65 -2.26 -4.71
C ALA A 85 -19.99 -1.61 -5.09
N ARG A 86 -20.01 -0.28 -5.27
CA ARG A 86 -21.20 0.46 -5.76
C ARG A 86 -21.60 0.08 -7.17
N GLN A 87 -20.65 -0.36 -8.00
CA GLN A 87 -20.91 -0.88 -9.35
C GLN A 87 -21.34 -2.36 -9.37
N GLY A 88 -21.59 -2.97 -8.22
CA GLY A 88 -21.97 -4.39 -8.11
C GLY A 88 -20.80 -5.36 -8.31
N LYS A 89 -19.56 -4.86 -8.44
CA LYS A 89 -18.35 -5.66 -8.63
C LYS A 89 -17.68 -6.00 -7.30
N SER A 90 -18.46 -6.51 -6.34
CA SER A 90 -17.97 -6.84 -4.99
C SER A 90 -16.78 -7.79 -4.98
N LYS A 91 -16.75 -8.78 -5.88
CA LYS A 91 -15.64 -9.74 -6.01
C LYS A 91 -14.32 -9.06 -6.40
N MET A 92 -14.39 -8.03 -7.24
CA MET A 92 -13.23 -7.28 -7.70
C MET A 92 -12.73 -6.31 -6.63
N ALA A 93 -13.65 -5.66 -5.90
CA ALA A 93 -13.30 -4.82 -4.75
C ALA A 93 -12.57 -5.62 -3.66
N VAL A 94 -13.06 -6.83 -3.36
CA VAL A 94 -12.41 -7.68 -2.36
C VAL A 94 -11.04 -8.16 -2.85
N ALA A 95 -10.90 -8.52 -4.12
CA ALA A 95 -9.60 -8.86 -4.70
C ALA A 95 -8.62 -7.67 -4.69
N GLY A 96 -9.10 -6.45 -4.89
CA GLY A 96 -8.32 -5.20 -4.83
C GLY A 96 -7.78 -4.93 -3.43
N CYS A 97 -8.66 -4.91 -2.43
CA CYS A 97 -8.30 -4.66 -1.03
C CYS A 97 -7.20 -5.58 -0.49
N PHE A 98 -7.21 -6.87 -0.87
CA PHE A 98 -6.17 -7.82 -0.48
C PHE A 98 -4.96 -7.77 -1.42
N GLY A 99 -5.20 -7.56 -2.71
CA GLY A 99 -4.16 -7.56 -3.74
C GLY A 99 -3.18 -6.40 -3.61
N SER A 100 -3.68 -5.18 -3.33
CA SER A 100 -2.83 -3.98 -3.23
C SER A 100 -1.76 -4.12 -2.14
N PRO A 101 -2.08 -4.42 -0.86
CA PRO A 101 -1.06 -4.59 0.18
C PRO A 101 -0.16 -5.80 -0.06
N LEU A 102 -0.71 -6.93 -0.56
CA LEU A 102 0.09 -8.13 -0.84
C LEU A 102 1.13 -7.89 -1.93
N LEU A 103 0.78 -7.15 -2.98
CA LEU A 103 1.72 -6.80 -4.05
C LEU A 103 2.78 -5.82 -3.54
N SER A 104 2.37 -4.83 -2.75
CA SER A 104 3.28 -3.87 -2.12
C SER A 104 4.28 -4.55 -1.18
N ASP A 105 3.85 -5.52 -0.38
CA ASP A 105 4.74 -6.31 0.47
C ASP A 105 5.66 -7.19 -0.37
N LEU A 106 5.11 -7.93 -1.35
CA LEU A 106 5.90 -8.85 -2.16
C LEU A 106 6.99 -8.12 -2.96
N LEU A 107 6.65 -6.99 -3.59
CA LEU A 107 7.61 -6.19 -4.33
C LEU A 107 8.49 -5.37 -3.39
N GLY A 108 7.92 -4.69 -2.40
CA GLY A 108 8.64 -3.82 -1.47
C GLY A 108 9.61 -4.59 -0.59
N LEU A 109 9.10 -5.51 0.24
CA LEU A 109 9.94 -6.35 1.10
C LEU A 109 10.79 -7.31 0.28
N GLY A 110 10.25 -7.93 -0.77
CA GLY A 110 10.98 -8.88 -1.60
C GLY A 110 12.20 -8.26 -2.28
N VAL A 111 12.03 -7.09 -2.92
CA VAL A 111 13.15 -6.35 -3.51
C VAL A 111 14.10 -5.84 -2.43
N ALA A 112 13.59 -5.27 -1.33
CA ALA A 112 14.44 -4.77 -0.25
C ALA A 112 15.33 -5.86 0.37
N LEU A 113 14.77 -7.04 0.66
CA LEU A 113 15.51 -8.19 1.16
C LEU A 113 16.53 -8.69 0.14
N THR A 114 16.14 -8.79 -1.14
CA THR A 114 17.04 -9.24 -2.21
C THR A 114 18.22 -8.27 -2.39
N SER A 115 17.95 -6.97 -2.44
CA SER A 115 18.97 -5.92 -2.51
C SER A 115 19.89 -5.97 -1.29
N TYR A 116 19.33 -6.11 -0.08
CA TYR A 116 20.13 -6.20 1.14
C TYR A 116 21.03 -7.43 1.17
N THR A 117 20.51 -8.61 0.78
CA THR A 117 21.31 -9.84 0.74
C THR A 117 22.43 -9.80 -0.28
N THR A 118 22.23 -9.09 -1.39
CA THR A 118 23.25 -8.89 -2.43
C THR A 118 24.39 -8.01 -1.93
N THR A 119 24.09 -7.00 -1.12
CA THR A 119 25.10 -6.03 -0.64
C THR A 119 25.80 -6.44 0.66
N ASN A 120 25.07 -7.03 1.62
CA ASN A 120 25.57 -7.30 2.98
C ASN A 120 25.69 -8.80 3.32
N GLY A 121 25.42 -9.70 2.37
CA GLY A 121 25.42 -11.14 2.60
C GLY A 121 24.19 -11.65 3.36
N SER A 122 24.29 -12.84 3.95
CA SER A 122 23.14 -13.55 4.53
C SER A 122 22.51 -12.78 5.70
N LEU A 123 21.25 -12.37 5.52
CA LEU A 123 20.37 -11.95 6.61
C LEU A 123 20.19 -13.12 7.57
N LYS A 124 20.93 -13.12 8.68
CA LYS A 124 20.52 -13.89 9.85
C LYS A 124 19.25 -13.23 10.36
N ALA A 125 18.11 -13.74 9.89
CA ALA A 125 16.80 -13.35 10.41
C ALA A 125 16.83 -13.61 11.91
N HIS A 126 17.04 -12.56 12.70
CA HIS A 126 16.94 -12.65 14.14
C HIS A 126 15.45 -12.81 14.42
N LEU A 127 15.00 -14.07 14.44
CA LEU A 127 13.64 -14.46 14.73
C LEU A 127 13.40 -14.23 16.22
N SER A 128 13.23 -12.97 16.59
CA SER A 128 12.68 -12.58 17.88
C SER A 128 11.35 -13.29 18.08
N THR A 129 11.00 -13.59 19.34
CA THR A 129 9.72 -14.20 19.70
C THR A 129 8.54 -13.43 19.09
N GLN A 130 8.66 -12.11 18.99
CA GLN A 130 7.65 -11.22 18.39
C GLN A 130 7.46 -11.47 16.87
N ASN A 131 8.54 -11.65 16.10
CA ASN A 131 8.44 -11.96 14.67
C ASN A 131 7.79 -13.32 14.41
N LYS A 132 8.04 -14.31 15.28
CA LYS A 132 7.40 -15.64 15.18
C LYS A 132 5.91 -15.58 15.47
N ILE A 133 5.50 -14.81 16.48
CA ILE A 133 4.08 -14.59 16.80
C ILE A 133 3.38 -13.85 15.66
N ALA A 134 3.98 -12.77 15.15
CA ALA A 134 3.47 -12.03 14.02
C ALA A 134 3.27 -12.92 12.78
N ALA A 135 4.27 -13.74 12.42
CA ALA A 135 4.19 -14.67 11.31
C ALA A 135 3.09 -15.74 11.48
N GLY A 136 2.95 -16.29 12.70
CA GLY A 136 1.90 -17.26 13.01
C GLY A 136 0.49 -16.68 12.87
N PHE A 137 0.27 -15.47 13.37
CA PHE A 137 -1.01 -14.77 13.22
C PHE A 137 -1.30 -14.35 11.77
N LEU A 138 -0.28 -13.95 11.02
CA LEU A 138 -0.41 -13.66 9.58
C LEU A 138 -0.87 -14.91 8.82
N ALA A 139 -0.24 -16.06 9.08
CA ALA A 139 -0.61 -17.34 8.49
C ALA A 139 -2.03 -17.78 8.87
N LEU A 140 -2.42 -17.60 10.14
CA LEU A 140 -3.78 -17.90 10.62
C LEU A 140 -4.83 -17.00 9.94
N SER A 141 -4.52 -15.71 9.78
CA SER A 141 -5.37 -14.75 9.10
C SER A 141 -5.56 -15.08 7.62
N LEU A 142 -4.49 -15.46 6.94
CA LEU A 142 -4.54 -15.93 5.57
C LEU A 142 -5.39 -17.21 5.45
N ALA A 143 -5.19 -18.18 6.35
CA ALA A 143 -5.92 -19.44 6.34
C ALA A 143 -7.43 -19.24 6.60
N SER A 144 -7.79 -18.40 7.56
CA SER A 144 -9.17 -17.98 7.86
C SER A 144 -9.84 -17.31 6.66
N SER A 145 -9.09 -16.44 5.98
CA SER A 145 -9.56 -15.76 4.77
C SER A 145 -9.80 -16.75 3.62
N ILE A 146 -8.83 -17.63 3.34
CA ILE A 146 -8.94 -18.68 2.30
C ILE A 146 -10.13 -19.59 2.58
N PHE A 147 -10.29 -20.05 3.82
CA PHE A 147 -11.42 -20.90 4.23
C PHE A 147 -12.77 -20.22 3.96
N THR A 148 -12.87 -18.92 4.23
CA THR A 148 -14.11 -18.16 4.02
C THR A 148 -14.39 -17.90 2.53
N PHE A 149 -13.37 -17.60 1.73
CA PHE A 149 -13.51 -17.44 0.28
C PHE A 149 -13.95 -18.73 -0.42
N VAL A 150 -13.43 -19.88 0.02
CA VAL A 150 -13.79 -21.20 -0.52
C VAL A 150 -15.24 -21.56 -0.15
N ASN A 151 -15.68 -21.28 1.08
CA ASN A 151 -17.03 -21.62 1.54
C ASN A 151 -18.14 -20.68 1.04
N PHE A 152 -17.89 -19.38 0.86
CA PHE A 152 -18.97 -18.39 0.61
C PHE A 152 -19.05 -17.83 -0.83
N ARG A 153 -18.36 -18.44 -1.81
CA ARG A 153 -18.48 -18.12 -3.25
C ARG A 153 -18.48 -16.61 -3.59
N PHE A 154 -17.66 -15.84 -2.86
CA PHE A 154 -17.47 -14.40 -3.03
C PHE A 154 -18.72 -13.52 -2.86
N ALA A 155 -19.80 -14.04 -2.26
CA ALA A 155 -20.77 -13.16 -1.64
C ALA A 155 -20.16 -12.75 -0.30
N CYS A 156 -19.88 -11.46 -0.08
CA CYS A 156 -19.45 -10.97 1.22
C CYS A 156 -20.69 -10.66 2.07
N PRO A 157 -21.15 -11.59 2.92
CA PRO A 157 -22.17 -11.27 3.90
C PRO A 157 -21.60 -10.32 4.95
N ARG A 158 -22.45 -9.44 5.48
CA ARG A 158 -22.08 -8.41 6.46
C ARG A 158 -21.41 -8.97 7.74
N TRP A 159 -21.63 -10.25 8.06
CA TRP A 159 -21.01 -10.92 9.20
C TRP A 159 -19.50 -11.12 9.05
N TYR A 160 -18.97 -11.21 7.82
CA TYR A 160 -17.54 -11.46 7.59
C TYR A 160 -16.66 -10.29 8.07
N ALA A 161 -17.16 -9.06 7.92
CA ALA A 161 -16.49 -7.87 8.45
C ALA A 161 -16.32 -7.93 9.98
N TYR A 162 -17.31 -8.45 10.71
CA TYR A 162 -17.23 -8.62 12.16
C TYR A 162 -16.21 -9.68 12.57
N VAL A 163 -16.08 -10.77 11.80
CA VAL A 163 -15.08 -11.82 12.05
C VAL A 163 -13.66 -11.30 11.83
N LEU A 164 -13.44 -10.50 10.78
CA LEU A 164 -12.16 -9.82 10.53
C LEU A 164 -11.79 -8.84 11.65
N LEU A 165 -12.75 -8.03 12.11
CA LEU A 165 -12.54 -7.11 13.23
C LEU A 165 -12.24 -7.86 14.53
N ALA A 166 -12.94 -8.96 14.81
CA ALA A 166 -12.70 -9.80 15.97
C ALA A 166 -11.29 -10.44 15.93
N GLN A 167 -10.87 -10.93 14.76
CA GLN A 167 -9.54 -11.50 14.59
C GLN A 167 -8.42 -10.45 14.71
N TYR A 168 -8.64 -9.24 14.17
CA TYR A 168 -7.71 -8.12 14.30
C TYR A 168 -7.57 -7.63 15.75
N SER A 169 -8.69 -7.52 16.47
CA SER A 169 -8.67 -7.13 17.89
C SER A 169 -8.03 -8.20 18.78
N ALA A 170 -8.27 -9.49 18.51
CA ALA A 170 -7.57 -10.59 19.17
C ALA A 170 -6.04 -10.54 18.91
N PHE A 171 -5.62 -10.22 17.70
CA PHE A 171 -4.21 -9.99 17.37
C PHE A 171 -3.61 -8.84 18.18
N MET A 172 -4.25 -7.66 18.18
CA MET A 172 -3.78 -6.50 18.93
C MET A 172 -3.59 -6.80 20.42
N VAL A 173 -4.54 -7.50 21.04
CA VAL A 173 -4.44 -7.91 22.46
C VAL A 173 -3.30 -8.90 22.65
N GLY A 174 -3.15 -9.90 21.76
CA GLY A 174 -2.06 -10.86 21.81
C GLY A 174 -0.68 -10.21 21.65
N SER A 175 -0.55 -9.22 20.76
CA SER A 175 0.69 -8.47 20.55
C SER A 175 1.08 -7.66 21.79
N VAL A 176 0.14 -6.93 22.37
CA VAL A 176 0.38 -6.12 23.58
C VAL A 176 0.73 -7.01 24.79
N LEU A 177 0.06 -8.17 24.94
CA LEU A 177 0.38 -9.12 26.00
C LEU A 177 1.76 -9.76 25.82
N ALA A 178 2.13 -10.10 24.58
CA ALA A 178 3.45 -10.65 24.27
C ALA A 178 4.58 -9.65 24.52
N GLU A 179 4.35 -8.37 24.25
CA GLU A 179 5.28 -7.28 24.54
C GLU A 179 5.37 -7.00 26.06
N GLY A 180 4.25 -7.04 26.77
CA GLY A 180 4.20 -6.90 28.23
C GLY A 180 4.91 -8.01 28.99
N LEU A 181 4.89 -9.25 28.49
CA LEU A 181 5.58 -10.40 29.07
C LEU A 181 7.12 -10.37 28.89
N HIS A 182 7.63 -9.59 27.94
CA HIS A 182 9.06 -9.50 27.67
C HIS A 182 9.76 -8.38 28.46
N HIS A 183 8.97 -7.53 29.13
CA HIS A 183 9.42 -6.38 29.95
C HIS A 183 9.37 -6.63 31.47
N SER A 184 8.93 -7.82 31.90
CA SER A 184 8.86 -8.26 33.31
C SER A 184 9.81 -9.44 33.56
#